data_AF-A0A6G0W076-F1
#
_entry.id   AF-A0A6G0W076-F1
#
_cell.length_a   1.000
_cell.length_b   1.000
_cell.length_c   1.000
_cell.angle_alpha   90.00
_cell.angle_beta   90.00
_cell.angle_gamma   90.00
#
_symmetry.space_group_name_H-M   'P 1'
#
loop_
_entity.id
_entity.type
_entity.pdbx_description
1 polymer ?
#
loop_
_entity_poly.entity_id
_entity_poly.type
_entity_poly.pdbx_seq_one_letter_code
_entity_poly.pdbx_strand_id
1 'polypeptide(L)'
;NGNSNCHVIHNAAKHSLRVIKYDVKTLVLKVFNEFSMSSKRVEELKECFEFVQQDFHNVLRHIPVRWLSLFNAMDRLILNWNAIKTYFIKNGKNEYDKIIWKFFGGQKNELSEQLTLSECYIWFVHHVLSIFQKHILILEKNNLNAPEVYDVMLSLRSQILNRKNDNFFRIAVTTRLPNLTSKESDIFKSDALNTYKRGLEYLKKWFDYEHSPFKLISCLKLSELPKLTDLLDLA
;
A
#
# COMPACT_ATOMS: atom_id res chain seq x y z
N ASN A 1 -24.82 5.45 -2.32
CA ASN A 1 -24.19 4.16 -1.93
C ASN A 1 -22.67 4.16 -2.06
N GLY A 2 -21.95 5.09 -1.40
CA GLY A 2 -20.48 5.10 -1.39
C GLY A 2 -19.85 3.80 -0.85
N ASN A 3 -20.54 3.10 0.05
CA ASN A 3 -20.10 1.83 0.64
C ASN A 3 -19.80 0.73 -0.41
N SER A 4 -20.59 0.59 -1.48
CA SER A 4 -20.31 -0.45 -2.49
C SER A 4 -19.02 -0.17 -3.26
N ASN A 5 -18.74 1.10 -3.58
CA ASN A 5 -17.52 1.48 -4.27
C ASN A 5 -16.29 1.40 -3.36
N CYS A 6 -16.41 1.72 -2.07
CA CYS A 6 -15.37 1.41 -1.09
C CYS A 6 -15.01 -0.08 -1.08
N HIS A 7 -16.02 -0.96 -1.11
CA HIS A 7 -15.80 -2.40 -1.21
C HIS A 7 -15.10 -2.82 -2.52
N VAL A 8 -15.47 -2.21 -3.65
CA VAL A 8 -14.79 -2.45 -4.94
C VAL A 8 -13.32 -2.04 -4.87
N ILE A 9 -13.03 -0.83 -4.39
CA ILE A 9 -11.66 -0.31 -4.25
C ILE A 9 -10.83 -1.20 -3.31
N HIS A 10 -11.38 -1.58 -2.16
CA HIS A 10 -10.73 -2.49 -1.22
C HIS A 10 -10.40 -3.83 -1.88
N ASN A 11 -11.38 -4.44 -2.54
CA ASN A 11 -11.19 -5.75 -3.16
C ASN A 11 -10.22 -5.69 -4.34
N ALA A 12 -10.21 -4.61 -5.11
CA ALA A 12 -9.21 -4.38 -6.16
C ALA A 12 -7.79 -4.40 -5.58
N ALA A 13 -7.57 -3.69 -4.48
CA ALA A 13 -6.28 -3.63 -3.82
C ALA A 13 -5.85 -4.99 -3.22
N LYS A 14 -6.79 -5.69 -2.58
CA LYS A 14 -6.55 -7.05 -2.07
C LYS A 14 -6.24 -8.03 -3.21
N HIS A 15 -6.94 -7.92 -4.34
CA HIS A 15 -6.77 -8.78 -5.50
C HIS A 15 -5.45 -8.52 -6.24
N SER A 16 -5.06 -7.25 -6.35
CA SER A 16 -3.82 -6.83 -7.00
C SER A 16 -2.60 -7.31 -6.23
N LEU A 17 -2.60 -7.20 -4.90
CA LEU A 17 -1.45 -7.57 -4.06
C LEU A 17 -1.28 -9.09 -3.87
N ARG A 18 -2.18 -9.95 -4.37
CA ARG A 18 -2.03 -11.42 -4.24
C ARG A 18 -0.85 -12.02 -5.01
N VAL A 19 -0.29 -11.29 -5.99
CA VAL A 19 0.78 -11.80 -6.86
C VAL A 19 2.17 -11.47 -6.37
N ILE A 20 2.30 -10.59 -5.36
CA ILE A 20 3.63 -10.20 -4.87
C ILE A 20 4.30 -11.36 -4.15
N LYS A 21 5.59 -11.55 -4.42
CA LYS A 21 6.41 -12.63 -3.83
C LYS A 21 6.60 -12.54 -2.31
N TYR A 22 6.48 -11.34 -1.75
CA TYR A 22 6.76 -11.05 -0.35
C TYR A 22 5.46 -10.76 0.40
N ASP A 23 5.11 -11.63 1.36
CA ASP A 23 3.90 -11.47 2.17
C ASP A 23 4.09 -10.41 3.27
N VAL A 24 4.03 -9.15 2.82
CA VAL A 24 4.17 -7.96 3.66
C VAL A 24 3.06 -7.87 4.71
N LYS A 25 1.86 -8.39 4.42
CA LYS A 25 0.77 -8.42 5.41
C LYS A 25 1.13 -9.32 6.58
N THR A 26 1.65 -10.51 6.31
CA THR A 26 2.08 -11.43 7.37
C THR A 26 3.29 -10.91 8.12
N LEU A 27 4.21 -10.20 7.44
CA LEU A 27 5.31 -9.48 8.10
C LEU A 27 4.78 -8.52 9.18
N VAL A 28 3.85 -7.62 8.84
CA VAL A 28 3.28 -6.66 9.79
C VAL A 28 2.67 -7.35 11.01
N LEU A 29 1.92 -8.44 10.80
CA LEU A 29 1.31 -9.21 11.89
C LEU A 29 2.36 -9.86 12.80
N LYS A 30 3.38 -10.48 12.21
CA LYS A 30 4.45 -11.16 12.97
C LYS A 30 5.32 -10.17 13.74
N VAL A 31 5.66 -9.03 13.15
CA VAL A 31 6.43 -7.97 13.82
C VAL A 31 5.63 -7.40 14.99
N PHE A 32 4.33 -7.13 14.83
CA PHE A 32 3.49 -6.70 15.96
C PHE A 32 3.46 -7.76 17.08
N ASN A 33 3.26 -9.03 16.73
CA ASN A 33 3.18 -10.12 17.71
C ASN A 33 4.49 -10.35 18.48
N GLU A 34 5.63 -10.00 17.91
CA GLU A 34 6.93 -10.12 18.59
C GLU A 34 6.99 -9.25 19.85
N PHE A 35 6.39 -8.06 19.80
CA PHE A 35 6.46 -7.05 20.85
C PHE A 35 5.19 -6.96 21.72
N SER A 36 4.04 -7.43 21.23
CA SER A 36 2.74 -7.15 21.86
C SER A 36 2.56 -7.72 23.27
N MET A 37 3.30 -8.76 23.63
CA MET A 37 3.14 -9.50 24.90
C MET A 37 4.42 -9.58 25.74
N SER A 38 5.45 -8.80 25.41
CA SER A 38 6.74 -8.88 26.11
C SER A 38 7.33 -7.49 26.36
N SER A 39 7.20 -7.01 27.60
CA SER A 39 7.84 -5.76 28.04
C SER A 39 9.36 -5.81 27.85
N LYS A 40 9.98 -6.97 28.08
CA LYS A 40 11.42 -7.20 27.85
C LYS A 40 11.80 -6.91 26.39
N ARG A 41 11.07 -7.47 25.42
CA ARG A 41 11.35 -7.25 23.99
C ARG A 41 11.06 -5.83 23.54
N VAL A 42 10.06 -5.19 24.15
CA VAL A 42 9.79 -3.76 23.91
C VAL A 42 10.97 -2.91 24.40
N GLU A 43 11.56 -3.23 25.55
CA GLU A 43 12.72 -2.51 26.06
C GLU A 43 13.96 -2.73 25.18
N GLU A 44 14.23 -3.98 24.76
CA GLU A 44 15.28 -4.29 23.79
C GLU A 44 15.08 -3.57 22.44
N LEU A 45 13.84 -3.39 22.01
CA LEU A 45 13.52 -2.59 20.83
C LEU A 45 13.84 -1.10 21.06
N LYS A 46 13.53 -0.53 22.24
CA LYS A 46 13.88 0.87 22.55
C LYS A 46 15.39 1.10 22.54
N GLU A 47 16.18 0.17 23.07
CA GLU A 47 17.65 0.23 22.93
C GLU A 47 18.07 0.33 21.46
N CYS A 48 17.37 -0.39 20.56
CA CYS A 48 17.63 -0.30 19.12
C CYS A 48 17.23 1.06 18.54
N PHE A 49 16.15 1.70 19.03
CA PHE A 49 15.76 3.07 18.66
C PHE A 49 16.81 4.09 19.09
N GLU A 50 17.32 3.99 20.31
CA GLU A 50 18.42 4.82 20.81
C GLU A 50 19.67 4.64 19.96
N PHE A 51 20.03 3.40 19.64
CA PHE A 51 21.18 3.07 18.79
C PHE A 51 21.09 3.70 17.40
N VAL A 52 19.92 3.67 16.76
CA VAL A 52 19.71 4.29 15.43
C VAL A 52 19.32 5.78 15.50
N GLN A 53 19.32 6.38 16.70
CA GLN A 53 18.98 7.78 16.96
C GLN A 53 17.58 8.17 16.41
N GLN A 54 16.58 7.32 16.65
CA GLN A 54 15.18 7.58 16.28
C GLN A 54 14.28 7.65 17.52
N ASP A 55 13.27 8.52 17.48
CA ASP A 55 12.23 8.56 18.51
C ASP A 55 11.44 7.24 18.54
N PHE A 56 11.22 6.72 19.75
CA PHE A 56 10.45 5.49 19.92
C PHE A 56 8.99 5.70 19.51
N HIS A 57 8.49 4.76 18.71
CA HIS A 57 7.09 4.67 18.39
C HIS A 57 6.59 3.23 18.48
N ASN A 58 5.42 3.03 19.09
CA ASN A 58 4.80 1.72 19.19
C ASN A 58 4.53 1.09 17.81
N VAL A 59 4.84 -0.19 17.66
CA VAL A 59 4.41 -0.99 16.49
C VAL A 59 2.89 -1.11 16.51
N LEU A 60 2.24 -0.82 15.38
CA LEU A 60 0.78 -0.83 15.28
C LEU A 60 0.26 -2.20 14.84
N ARG A 61 -0.85 -2.61 15.44
CA ARG A 61 -1.57 -3.84 15.05
C ARG A 61 -2.33 -3.63 13.76
N HIS A 62 -2.16 -4.54 12.81
CA HIS A 62 -3.09 -4.71 11.70
C HIS A 62 -4.24 -5.65 12.09
N ILE A 63 -5.48 -5.22 11.84
CA ILE A 63 -6.68 -6.06 11.95
C ILE A 63 -7.01 -6.61 10.55
N PRO A 64 -6.91 -7.93 10.30
CA PRO A 64 -7.00 -8.51 8.95
C PRO A 64 -8.25 -8.16 8.12
N VAL A 65 -9.36 -7.85 8.79
CA VAL A 65 -10.64 -7.48 8.17
C VAL A 65 -10.80 -5.97 7.94
N ARG A 66 -9.93 -5.13 8.51
CA ARG A 66 -9.98 -3.66 8.38
C ARG A 66 -8.80 -3.18 7.55
N TRP A 67 -9.01 -2.95 6.27
CA TRP A 67 -7.94 -2.52 5.34
C TRP A 67 -7.22 -1.26 5.77
N LEU A 68 -7.95 -0.25 6.28
CA LEU A 68 -7.35 1.00 6.75
C LEU A 68 -6.29 0.76 7.85
N SER A 69 -6.45 -0.31 8.64
CA SER A 69 -5.45 -0.68 9.65
C SER A 69 -4.16 -1.25 9.06
N LEU A 70 -4.19 -1.85 7.85
CA LEU A 70 -2.98 -2.37 7.21
C LEU A 70 -2.07 -1.23 6.79
N PHE A 71 -2.64 -0.19 6.18
CA PHE A 71 -1.86 0.98 5.76
C PHE A 71 -1.23 1.67 6.97
N ASN A 72 -2.00 1.96 8.02
CA ASN A 72 -1.46 2.61 9.22
C ASN A 72 -0.37 1.76 9.89
N ALA A 73 -0.55 0.44 9.92
CA ALA A 73 0.47 -0.46 10.45
C ALA A 73 1.73 -0.53 9.57
N MET A 74 1.58 -0.46 8.25
CA MET A 74 2.68 -0.37 7.30
C MET A 74 3.44 0.95 7.40
N ASP A 75 2.72 2.06 7.55
CA ASP A 75 3.31 3.40 7.71
C ASP A 75 4.16 3.43 8.99
N ARG A 76 3.64 2.86 10.09
CA ARG A 76 4.42 2.68 11.33
C ARG A 76 5.61 1.74 11.15
N LEU A 77 5.43 0.60 10.45
CA LEU A 77 6.52 -0.34 10.20
C LEU A 77 7.67 0.34 9.45
N ILE A 78 7.35 1.16 8.43
CA ILE A 78 8.32 1.90 7.63
C ILE A 78 9.02 2.97 8.47
N LEU A 79 8.28 3.73 9.28
CA LEU A 79 8.85 4.73 10.17
C LEU A 79 9.87 4.12 11.15
N ASN A 80 9.53 2.94 11.66
CA ASN A 80 10.34 2.22 12.65
C ASN A 80 11.33 1.23 12.00
N TRP A 81 11.48 1.25 10.67
CA TRP A 81 12.12 0.16 9.93
C TRP A 81 13.55 -0.11 10.38
N ASN A 82 14.35 0.93 10.58
CA ASN A 82 15.75 0.78 10.98
C ASN A 82 15.88 0.15 12.36
N ALA A 83 15.16 0.65 13.37
CA ALA A 83 15.18 0.08 14.71
C ALA A 83 14.67 -1.38 14.74
N ILE A 84 13.59 -1.68 14.02
CA ILE A 84 13.04 -3.05 13.92
C ILE A 84 14.03 -3.99 13.23
N LYS A 85 14.66 -3.53 12.15
CA LYS A 85 15.68 -4.27 11.42
C LYS A 85 16.89 -4.55 12.32
N THR A 86 17.38 -3.56 13.06
CA THR A 86 18.46 -3.71 14.04
C THR A 86 18.12 -4.77 15.09
N TYR A 87 16.91 -4.74 15.66
CA TYR A 87 16.45 -5.71 16.64
C TYR A 87 16.51 -7.15 16.10
N PHE A 88 15.92 -7.40 14.93
CA PHE A 88 15.90 -8.77 14.37
C PHE A 88 17.30 -9.23 13.96
N ILE A 89 18.15 -8.35 13.43
CA ILE A 89 19.54 -8.71 13.06
C ILE A 89 20.36 -9.05 14.31
N LYS A 90 20.25 -8.26 15.39
CA LYS A 90 20.95 -8.46 16.68
C LYS A 90 20.68 -9.84 17.27
N ASN A 91 19.42 -10.28 17.24
CA ASN A 91 18.99 -11.55 17.84
C ASN A 91 19.15 -12.76 16.89
N GLY A 92 19.38 -12.52 15.59
CA GLY A 92 19.85 -13.53 14.65
C GLY A 92 18.77 -14.47 14.08
N LYS A 93 19.16 -15.18 13.00
CA LYS A 93 18.25 -15.96 12.15
C LYS A 93 17.48 -17.08 12.87
N ASN A 94 18.14 -17.77 13.79
CA ASN A 94 17.65 -19.04 14.34
C ASN A 94 16.52 -18.84 15.35
N GLU A 95 16.32 -17.61 15.82
CA GLU A 95 15.32 -17.30 16.84
C GLU A 95 13.94 -16.96 16.24
N TYR A 96 13.86 -16.70 14.93
CA TYR A 96 12.65 -16.12 14.33
C TYR A 96 12.08 -16.90 13.16
N ASP A 97 10.80 -16.64 12.93
CA ASP A 97 10.04 -17.20 11.80
C ASP A 97 10.72 -16.90 10.46
N LYS A 98 10.76 -17.90 9.58
CA LYS A 98 11.37 -17.81 8.24
C LYS A 98 10.81 -16.65 7.42
N ILE A 99 9.54 -16.27 7.63
CA ILE A 99 8.91 -15.12 6.94
C ILE A 99 9.59 -13.82 7.38
N ILE A 100 9.78 -13.58 8.68
CA ILE A 100 10.49 -12.41 9.21
C ILE A 100 11.88 -12.37 8.59
N TRP A 101 12.62 -13.49 8.66
CA TRP A 101 13.98 -13.54 8.15
C TRP A 101 14.09 -13.39 6.63
N LYS A 102 13.04 -13.70 5.87
CA LYS A 102 13.00 -13.42 4.42
C LYS A 102 13.10 -11.92 4.12
N PHE A 103 12.66 -11.07 5.05
CA PHE A 103 12.75 -9.62 4.90
C PHE A 103 14.07 -9.04 5.42
N PHE A 104 14.56 -9.54 6.56
CA PHE A 104 15.74 -8.98 7.24
C PHE A 104 17.06 -9.72 6.92
N GLY A 105 16.99 -11.00 6.57
CA GLY A 105 18.12 -11.92 6.51
C GLY A 105 18.95 -11.95 5.24
N GLY A 106 18.64 -11.11 4.26
CA GLY A 106 19.41 -10.99 3.01
C GLY A 106 20.63 -10.06 3.12
N GLN A 107 20.81 -9.38 4.26
CA GLN A 107 21.87 -8.40 4.44
C GLN A 107 23.02 -9.03 5.23
N LYS A 108 24.22 -9.08 4.62
CA LYS A 108 25.45 -9.51 5.30
C LYS A 108 25.75 -8.52 6.41
N ASN A 109 25.33 -8.81 7.64
CA ASN A 109 25.82 -8.29 8.94
C ASN A 109 26.05 -6.77 9.13
N GLU A 110 25.73 -5.91 8.16
CA GLU A 110 25.92 -4.47 8.22
C GLU A 110 24.62 -3.76 7.88
N LEU A 111 24.35 -2.68 8.61
CA LEU A 111 23.28 -1.73 8.31
C LEU A 111 23.63 -1.00 7.01
N SER A 112 23.42 -1.68 5.88
CA SER A 112 23.58 -1.07 4.56
C SER A 112 22.44 -0.09 4.33
N GLU A 113 22.79 1.10 3.84
CA GLU A 113 21.82 2.10 3.35
C GLU A 113 21.15 1.66 2.03
N GLN A 114 21.65 0.59 1.40
CA GLN A 114 21.09 0.07 0.17
C GLN A 114 19.83 -0.75 0.44
N LEU A 115 18.76 -0.43 -0.30
CA LEU A 115 17.51 -1.16 -0.23
C LEU A 115 17.70 -2.59 -0.75
N THR A 116 17.32 -3.60 0.02
CA THR A 116 17.19 -4.97 -0.49
C THR A 116 15.95 -5.13 -1.36
N LEU A 117 15.92 -6.23 -2.13
CA LEU A 117 14.72 -6.64 -2.85
C LEU A 117 13.49 -6.73 -1.92
N SER A 118 13.64 -7.29 -0.72
CA SER A 118 12.56 -7.39 0.27
C SER A 118 12.03 -6.02 0.70
N GLU A 119 12.92 -5.05 0.94
CA GLU A 119 12.56 -3.68 1.28
C GLU A 119 11.83 -3.03 0.08
N CYS A 120 12.26 -3.26 -1.17
CA CYS A 120 11.54 -2.75 -2.35
C CYS A 120 10.07 -3.18 -2.34
N TYR A 121 9.77 -4.43 -1.97
CA TYR A 121 8.37 -4.90 -1.84
C TYR A 121 7.63 -4.22 -0.70
N ILE A 122 8.26 -3.95 0.45
CA ILE A 122 7.62 -3.21 1.56
C ILE A 122 7.19 -1.82 1.10
N TRP A 123 8.12 -1.07 0.50
CA TRP A 123 7.87 0.29 0.03
C TRP A 123 6.85 0.33 -1.11
N PHE A 124 6.90 -0.64 -2.02
CA PHE A 124 5.93 -0.77 -3.11
C PHE A 124 4.53 -1.11 -2.60
N VAL A 125 4.40 -2.08 -1.69
CA VAL A 125 3.11 -2.42 -1.08
C VAL A 125 2.54 -1.20 -0.37
N HIS A 126 3.33 -0.51 0.45
CA HIS A 126 2.90 0.74 1.07
C HIS A 126 2.44 1.78 0.05
N HIS A 127 3.16 1.95 -1.06
CA HIS A 127 2.76 2.85 -2.14
C HIS A 127 1.40 2.46 -2.73
N VAL A 128 1.21 1.19 -3.08
CA VAL A 128 -0.07 0.68 -3.60
C VAL A 128 -1.19 0.94 -2.58
N LEU A 129 -0.99 0.54 -1.31
CA LEU A 129 -1.95 0.78 -0.23
C LEU A 129 -2.33 2.27 -0.11
N SER A 130 -1.36 3.18 -0.23
CA SER A 130 -1.60 4.63 -0.14
C SER A 130 -2.52 5.15 -1.26
N ILE A 131 -2.36 4.65 -2.49
CA ILE A 131 -3.21 5.02 -3.63
C ILE A 131 -4.66 4.62 -3.33
N PHE A 132 -4.88 3.36 -2.94
CA PHE A 132 -6.23 2.85 -2.66
C PHE A 132 -6.83 3.53 -1.41
N GLN A 133 -6.08 3.66 -0.32
CA GLN A 133 -6.54 4.29 0.92
C GLN A 133 -6.98 5.73 0.71
N LYS A 134 -6.20 6.53 -0.04
CA LYS A 134 -6.57 7.92 -0.37
C LYS A 134 -7.98 7.99 -0.97
N HIS A 135 -8.29 7.12 -1.93
CA HIS A 135 -9.58 7.14 -2.61
C HIS A 135 -10.71 6.57 -1.74
N ILE A 136 -10.45 5.53 -0.94
CA ILE A 136 -11.42 5.04 0.07
C ILE A 136 -11.81 6.17 1.03
N LEU A 137 -10.84 6.91 1.58
CA LEU A 137 -11.11 8.00 2.51
C LEU A 137 -11.92 9.14 1.88
N ILE A 138 -11.79 9.38 0.58
CA ILE A 138 -12.63 10.35 -0.13
C ILE A 138 -14.06 9.82 -0.26
N LEU A 139 -14.24 8.53 -0.60
CA LEU A 139 -15.56 7.90 -0.70
C LEU A 139 -16.29 7.78 0.65
N GLU A 140 -15.56 7.69 1.75
CA GLU A 140 -16.11 7.62 3.11
C GLU A 140 -16.48 8.99 3.70
N LYS A 141 -16.23 10.10 2.99
CA LYS A 141 -16.65 11.42 3.45
C LYS A 141 -18.18 11.50 3.49
N ASN A 142 -18.72 11.97 4.62
CA ASN A 142 -20.16 12.08 4.86
C ASN A 142 -20.92 12.93 3.83
N ASN A 143 -20.23 13.84 3.13
CA ASN A 143 -20.84 14.80 2.22
C ASN A 143 -20.52 14.52 0.75
N LEU A 144 -20.06 13.31 0.38
CA LEU A 144 -19.72 13.02 -1.02
C LEU A 144 -20.98 12.88 -1.88
N ASN A 145 -21.09 13.72 -2.91
CA ASN A 145 -22.21 13.72 -3.84
C ASN A 145 -22.06 12.57 -4.85
N ALA A 146 -23.18 12.05 -5.38
CA ALA A 146 -23.15 10.97 -6.36
C ALA A 146 -22.31 11.28 -7.63
N PRO A 147 -22.29 12.51 -8.18
CA PRO A 147 -21.39 12.89 -9.27
C PRO A 147 -19.89 12.75 -8.94
N GLU A 148 -19.50 13.04 -7.70
CA GLU A 148 -18.10 13.01 -7.26
C GLU A 148 -17.59 11.57 -7.12
N VAL A 149 -18.49 10.60 -6.91
CA VAL A 149 -18.14 9.17 -6.88
C VAL A 149 -17.48 8.73 -8.19
N TYR A 150 -17.99 9.19 -9.34
CA TYR A 150 -17.40 8.86 -10.64
C TYR A 150 -15.99 9.42 -10.76
N ASP A 151 -15.79 10.68 -10.35
CA ASP A 151 -14.48 11.33 -10.38
C ASP A 151 -13.46 10.62 -9.50
N VAL A 152 -13.86 10.17 -8.31
CA VAL A 152 -12.98 9.44 -7.40
C VAL A 152 -12.54 8.10 -8.03
N MET A 153 -13.47 7.37 -8.64
CA MET A 153 -13.17 6.11 -9.32
C MET A 153 -12.29 6.34 -10.57
N LEU A 154 -12.58 7.39 -11.34
CA LEU A 154 -11.80 7.76 -12.52
C LEU A 154 -10.38 8.19 -12.13
N SER A 155 -10.24 9.02 -11.10
CA SER A 155 -8.96 9.45 -10.51
C SER A 155 -8.13 8.24 -10.07
N LEU A 156 -8.74 7.28 -9.36
CA LEU A 156 -8.06 6.06 -8.94
C LEU A 156 -7.53 5.27 -10.14
N ARG A 157 -8.39 5.02 -11.13
CA ARG A 157 -8.02 4.29 -12.35
C ARG A 157 -6.87 4.99 -13.08
N SER A 158 -7.00 6.29 -13.31
CA SER A 158 -5.98 7.10 -14.00
C SER A 158 -4.67 7.11 -13.23
N GLN A 159 -4.70 7.23 -11.90
CA GLN A 159 -3.50 7.21 -11.09
C GLN A 159 -2.76 5.87 -11.20
N ILE A 160 -3.46 4.73 -11.10
CA ILE A 160 -2.84 3.39 -11.26
C ILE A 160 -2.31 3.21 -12.69
N LEU A 161 -3.08 3.63 -13.70
CA LEU A 161 -2.67 3.53 -15.10
C LEU A 161 -1.40 4.32 -15.38
N ASN A 162 -1.32 5.57 -14.90
CA ASN A 162 -0.14 6.40 -15.04
C ASN A 162 1.07 5.75 -14.33
N ARG A 163 0.90 5.27 -13.09
CA ARG A 163 1.99 4.57 -12.39
C ARG A 163 2.52 3.35 -13.17
N LYS A 164 1.63 2.61 -13.81
CA LYS A 164 1.99 1.47 -14.66
C LYS A 164 2.74 1.91 -15.91
N ASN A 165 2.20 2.87 -16.65
CA ASN A 165 2.79 3.35 -17.91
C ASN A 165 4.16 3.99 -17.69
N ASP A 166 4.30 4.75 -16.60
CA ASP A 166 5.53 5.44 -16.23
C ASP A 166 6.56 4.52 -15.55
N ASN A 167 6.23 3.24 -15.34
CA ASN A 167 7.04 2.31 -14.54
C ASN A 167 7.41 2.89 -13.15
N PHE A 168 6.45 3.58 -12.53
CA PHE A 168 6.65 4.25 -11.25
C PHE A 168 6.19 3.34 -10.10
N PHE A 169 7.11 3.01 -9.18
CA PHE A 169 6.87 2.06 -8.10
C PHE A 169 6.99 2.66 -6.69
N ARG A 170 7.21 3.99 -6.60
CA ARG A 170 7.61 4.83 -5.45
C ARG A 170 9.03 5.36 -5.68
N ILE A 171 9.25 6.65 -5.40
CA ILE A 171 10.57 7.29 -5.50
C ILE A 171 11.65 6.48 -4.80
N ALA A 172 11.43 6.10 -3.54
CA ALA A 172 12.41 5.35 -2.75
C ALA A 172 12.82 4.00 -3.38
N VAL A 173 11.92 3.39 -4.16
CA VAL A 173 12.17 2.15 -4.91
C VAL A 173 12.85 2.48 -6.24
N THR A 174 12.30 3.42 -7.01
CA THR A 174 12.82 3.78 -8.34
C THR A 174 14.27 4.26 -8.28
N THR A 175 14.66 5.02 -7.25
CA THR A 175 16.04 5.52 -7.10
C THR A 175 17.03 4.45 -6.67
N ARG A 176 16.57 3.33 -6.11
CA ARG A 176 17.44 2.28 -5.54
C ARG A 176 17.35 0.95 -6.28
N LEU A 177 16.39 0.81 -7.19
CA LEU A 177 16.26 -0.34 -8.07
C LEU A 177 17.55 -0.66 -8.83
N PRO A 178 18.31 0.34 -9.36
CA PRO A 178 19.58 0.09 -10.05
C PRO A 178 20.65 -0.60 -9.20
N ASN A 179 20.51 -0.60 -7.87
CA ASN A 179 21.46 -1.23 -6.95
C ASN A 179 21.19 -2.74 -6.77
N LEU A 180 20.02 -3.23 -7.22
CA LEU A 180 19.70 -4.66 -7.22
C LEU A 180 20.34 -5.34 -8.43
N THR A 181 20.51 -6.66 -8.36
CA THR A 181 20.92 -7.42 -9.56
C THR A 181 19.87 -7.27 -10.67
N SER A 182 20.28 -7.36 -11.94
CA SER A 182 19.35 -7.26 -13.07
C SER A 182 18.16 -8.22 -12.91
N LYS A 183 18.45 -9.47 -12.52
CA LYS A 183 17.42 -10.50 -12.29
C LYS A 183 16.42 -10.10 -11.20
N GLU A 184 16.89 -9.56 -10.08
CA GLU A 184 16.00 -9.12 -8.99
C GLU A 184 15.15 -7.90 -9.40
N SER A 185 15.77 -6.95 -10.09
CA SER A 185 15.08 -5.78 -10.66
C SER A 185 13.98 -6.20 -11.64
N ASP A 186 14.25 -7.15 -12.53
CA ASP A 186 13.29 -7.61 -13.53
C ASP A 186 12.13 -8.37 -12.89
N ILE A 187 12.42 -9.24 -11.92
CA ILE A 187 11.39 -9.94 -11.13
C ILE A 187 10.50 -8.93 -10.41
N PHE A 188 11.10 -7.94 -9.73
CA PHE A 188 10.34 -6.92 -9.01
C PHE A 188 9.45 -6.11 -9.97
N LYS A 189 10.00 -5.61 -11.08
CA LYS A 189 9.25 -4.83 -12.07
C LYS A 189 8.07 -5.62 -12.62
N SER A 190 8.29 -6.89 -12.95
CA SER A 190 7.25 -7.80 -13.43
C SER A 190 6.11 -7.93 -12.41
N ASP A 191 6.43 -8.24 -11.14
CA ASP A 191 5.45 -8.33 -10.07
C ASP A 191 4.70 -7.02 -9.85
N ALA A 192 5.40 -5.88 -9.90
CA ALA A 192 4.82 -4.56 -9.66
C ALA A 192 3.88 -4.12 -10.80
N LEU A 193 4.28 -4.34 -12.05
CA LEU A 193 3.44 -4.07 -13.22
C LEU A 193 2.21 -5.00 -13.27
N ASN A 194 2.40 -6.28 -12.92
CA ASN A 194 1.29 -7.23 -12.81
C ASN A 194 0.32 -6.82 -11.69
N THR A 195 0.83 -6.32 -10.57
CA THR A 195 0.01 -5.74 -9.48
C THR A 195 -0.89 -4.64 -10.03
N TYR A 196 -0.34 -3.64 -10.73
CA TYR A 196 -1.13 -2.55 -11.31
C TYR A 196 -2.15 -3.04 -12.34
N LYS A 197 -1.72 -3.94 -13.25
CA LYS A 197 -2.60 -4.55 -14.26
C LYS A 197 -3.83 -5.19 -13.60
N ARG A 198 -3.61 -6.04 -12.59
CA ARG A 198 -4.70 -6.74 -11.88
C ARG A 198 -5.62 -5.79 -11.12
N GLY A 199 -5.07 -4.72 -10.55
CA GLY A 199 -5.87 -3.66 -9.93
C GLY A 199 -6.81 -2.99 -10.94
N LEU A 200 -6.28 -2.60 -12.11
CA LEU A 200 -7.05 -2.01 -13.20
C LEU A 200 -8.13 -2.96 -13.74
N GLU A 201 -7.78 -4.23 -13.97
CA GLU A 201 -8.72 -5.26 -14.42
C GLU A 201 -9.87 -5.48 -13.43
N TYR A 202 -9.55 -5.54 -12.13
CA TYR A 202 -10.57 -5.68 -11.09
C TYR A 202 -11.48 -4.45 -11.04
N LEU A 203 -10.92 -3.24 -11.07
CA LEU A 203 -11.70 -2.01 -11.11
C LEU A 203 -12.62 -1.96 -12.35
N LYS A 204 -12.11 -2.30 -13.54
CA LYS A 204 -12.91 -2.34 -14.78
C LYS A 204 -14.04 -3.37 -14.71
N LYS A 205 -13.79 -4.52 -14.07
CA LYS A 205 -14.79 -5.58 -13.92
C LYS A 205 -15.96 -5.19 -13.02
N TRP A 206 -15.70 -4.40 -11.98
CA TRP A 206 -16.67 -4.13 -10.91
C TRP A 206 -17.17 -2.68 -10.86
N PHE A 207 -16.63 -1.81 -11.71
CA PHE A 207 -17.10 -0.45 -11.91
C PHE A 207 -17.14 -0.14 -13.41
N ASP A 208 -18.35 0.09 -13.94
CA ASP A 208 -18.55 0.44 -15.34
C ASP A 208 -18.14 1.89 -15.60
N TYR A 209 -17.00 2.11 -16.26
CA TYR A 209 -16.55 3.46 -16.56
C TYR A 209 -17.26 4.09 -17.76
N GLU A 210 -17.95 3.30 -18.58
CA GLU A 210 -18.56 3.73 -19.84
C GLU A 210 -20.02 4.12 -19.66
N HIS A 211 -20.80 3.29 -18.94
CA HIS A 211 -22.25 3.43 -18.78
C HIS A 211 -22.71 3.60 -17.32
N SER A 212 -21.80 3.89 -16.37
CA SER A 212 -22.22 4.11 -14.99
C SER A 212 -23.22 5.26 -14.88
N PRO A 213 -24.31 5.09 -14.10
CA PRO A 213 -25.21 6.19 -13.76
C PRO A 213 -24.50 7.40 -13.14
N PHE A 214 -23.38 7.16 -12.43
CA PHE A 214 -22.56 8.23 -11.85
C PHE A 214 -21.89 9.11 -12.91
N LYS A 215 -21.63 8.57 -14.11
CA LYS A 215 -21.11 9.33 -15.25
C LYS A 215 -22.19 10.24 -15.83
N LEU A 216 -23.41 9.73 -16.00
CA LEU A 216 -24.52 10.51 -16.55
C LEU A 216 -24.83 11.73 -15.67
N ILE A 217 -24.93 11.52 -14.36
CA ILE A 217 -25.17 12.62 -13.42
C ILE A 217 -23.91 13.46 -13.11
N SER A 218 -22.75 13.14 -13.71
CA SER A 218 -21.53 13.91 -13.48
C SER A 218 -21.62 15.35 -13.99
N CYS A 219 -22.54 15.64 -14.91
CA CYS A 219 -22.88 17.00 -15.34
C CYS A 219 -23.57 17.83 -14.24
N LEU A 220 -24.18 17.20 -13.24
CA LEU A 220 -24.92 17.86 -12.16
C LEU A 220 -24.01 18.28 -10.98
N LYS A 221 -22.69 18.40 -11.19
CA LYS A 221 -21.79 18.86 -10.14
C LYS A 221 -22.10 20.31 -9.80
N LEU A 222 -22.51 20.57 -8.55
CA LEU A 222 -22.85 21.92 -8.07
C LEU A 222 -21.67 22.92 -8.11
N SER A 223 -20.44 22.45 -8.36
CA SER A 223 -19.29 23.31 -8.60
C SER A 223 -19.32 24.02 -9.97
N GLU A 224 -20.10 23.51 -10.93
CA GLU A 224 -20.25 24.06 -12.27
C GLU A 224 -21.73 23.96 -12.71
N LEU A 225 -22.41 25.08 -12.97
CA LEU A 225 -23.80 25.06 -13.43
C LEU A 225 -23.91 24.26 -14.74
N PRO A 226 -24.70 23.17 -14.81
CA PRO A 226 -24.83 22.38 -16.03
C PRO A 226 -25.44 23.20 -17.16
N LYS A 227 -25.01 22.95 -18.39
CA LYS A 227 -25.68 23.52 -19.58
C LYS A 227 -26.96 22.74 -19.84
N LEU A 228 -27.96 23.40 -20.43
CA LEU A 228 -29.25 22.77 -20.76
C LEU A 228 -29.08 21.52 -21.65
N THR A 229 -28.06 21.50 -22.52
CA THR A 229 -27.70 20.33 -23.34
C THR A 229 -27.36 19.11 -22.50
N ASP A 230 -26.68 19.30 -21.38
CA ASP A 230 -26.20 18.22 -20.52
C ASP A 230 -27.36 17.62 -19.70
N LEU A 231 -28.49 18.34 -19.59
CA LEU A 231 -29.71 17.89 -18.93
C LEU A 231 -30.63 17.09 -19.86
N LEU A 232 -30.53 17.29 -21.18
CA LEU A 232 -31.35 16.56 -22.15
C LEU A 232 -30.95 15.08 -22.23
N ASP A 233 -29.69 14.75 -21.97
CA ASP A 233 -29.17 13.39 -21.93
C ASP A 233 -29.60 12.60 -20.66
N LEU A 234 -30.31 13.25 -19.73
CA LEU A 234 -30.85 12.66 -18.50
C LEU A 234 -32.33 12.25 -18.59
N ALA A 235 -33.03 12.65 -19.66
CA ALA A 235 -34.47 12.40 -19.88
C ALA A 235 -34.71 11.12 -20.70
#